data_AF-A0A944H340-F1
#
_entry.id   AF-A0A944H340-F1
#
_cell.length_a   1.000
_cell.length_b   1.000
_cell.length_c   1.000
_cell.angle_alpha   90.00
_cell.angle_beta   90.00
_cell.angle_gamma   90.00
#
_symmetry.space_group_name_H-M   'P 1'
#
loop_
_entity.id
_entity.type
_entity.pdbx_description
1 polymer ?
#
loop_
_entity_poly.entity_id
_entity_poly.type
_entity_poly.pdbx_seq_one_letter_code
_entity_poly.pdbx_strand_id
1 'polypeptide(L)'
;MKNIQLRLKDSEKTVETFDVADGELLIIEAQRGINYELFNTLSGMAPQNIITKRIDQDLLIILDESEGGGSPEEIIPDIVIRDYYGEARGEEGSNDATGVLVGLHNNGKYYAYVPESSDPNNAVSVLEDNMAEPQAIGGNEVADGTFMPWWALYGAVALFVLTSDHWDSSDETVSDADTIVYSATLADTDAGTGYDTLKLDDSKEIELNLDNVSSKVKNIEEINMEDTSTVGDKLTIDAQDVLDMTDADNKLFIKGDASDEVELDNSAGKWEKGMSDQDGYTMYTSQNGVTLYIDTDVTNIILSTTIV
;
A
#
# COMPACT_ATOMS: atom_id res chain seq x y z
N MET A 1 -17.23 -21.35 22.80
CA MET A 1 -17.82 -20.74 21.58
C MET A 1 -16.91 -19.58 21.23
N LYS A 2 -16.28 -19.59 20.05
CA LYS A 2 -15.64 -18.39 19.54
C LYS A 2 -16.77 -17.40 19.25
N ASN A 3 -16.62 -16.15 19.66
CA ASN A 3 -17.64 -15.13 19.41
C ASN A 3 -17.58 -14.64 17.95
N ILE A 4 -17.07 -15.42 17.02
CA ILE A 4 -16.75 -15.01 15.65
C ILE A 4 -17.77 -15.55 14.66
N GLN A 5 -18.14 -14.71 13.71
CA GLN A 5 -18.91 -15.05 12.52
C GLN A 5 -18.08 -14.76 11.28
N LEU A 6 -18.19 -15.63 10.28
CA LEU A 6 -17.80 -15.35 8.90
C LEU A 6 -19.04 -14.91 8.14
N ARG A 7 -19.01 -13.69 7.59
CA ARG A 7 -20.12 -13.09 6.86
C ARG A 7 -19.72 -12.85 5.42
N LEU A 8 -20.53 -13.31 4.49
CA LEU A 8 -20.33 -13.08 3.07
C LEU A 8 -21.08 -11.81 2.69
N LYS A 9 -20.38 -10.84 2.12
CA LYS A 9 -20.95 -9.55 1.70
C LYS A 9 -20.81 -9.32 0.21
N ASP A 10 -21.93 -9.03 -0.45
CA ASP A 10 -21.92 -8.44 -1.79
C ASP A 10 -21.85 -6.90 -1.69
N SER A 11 -22.06 -6.21 -2.81
CA SER A 11 -22.00 -4.74 -2.83
C SER A 11 -23.17 -4.01 -2.18
N GLU A 12 -24.17 -4.73 -1.67
CA GLU A 12 -25.42 -4.15 -1.16
C GLU A 12 -25.80 -4.67 0.24
N LYS A 13 -25.33 -5.86 0.65
CA LYS A 13 -25.73 -6.53 1.90
C LYS A 13 -24.88 -7.75 2.25
N THR A 14 -25.02 -8.20 3.50
CA THR A 14 -24.65 -9.56 3.89
C THR A 14 -25.59 -10.57 3.23
N VAL A 15 -25.03 -11.51 2.48
CA VAL A 15 -25.77 -12.57 1.77
C VAL A 15 -25.83 -13.86 2.58
N GLU A 16 -24.78 -14.19 3.32
CA GLU A 16 -24.71 -15.38 4.18
C GLU A 16 -23.89 -15.10 5.46
N THR A 17 -24.20 -15.84 6.54
CA THR A 17 -23.51 -15.74 7.82
C THR A 17 -23.29 -17.15 8.38
N PHE A 18 -22.06 -17.42 8.81
CA PHE A 18 -21.66 -18.68 9.43
C PHE A 18 -21.10 -18.39 10.82
N ASP A 19 -21.60 -19.11 11.83
CA ASP A 19 -21.01 -19.07 13.18
C ASP A 19 -19.75 -19.93 13.21
N VAL A 20 -18.66 -19.40 13.77
CA VAL A 20 -17.41 -20.14 13.99
C VAL A 20 -17.46 -20.73 15.39
N ALA A 21 -17.66 -22.05 15.47
CA ALA A 21 -17.69 -22.76 16.74
C ALA A 21 -16.27 -23.03 17.26
N ASP A 22 -16.16 -23.14 18.59
CA ASP A 22 -14.87 -23.35 19.25
C ASP A 22 -14.42 -24.80 19.10
N GLY A 23 -13.23 -25.00 18.53
CA GLY A 23 -12.68 -26.33 18.24
C GLY A 23 -13.34 -27.05 17.06
N GLU A 24 -14.20 -26.38 16.29
CA GLU A 24 -14.80 -26.93 15.08
C GLU A 24 -14.31 -26.14 13.85
N LEU A 25 -13.83 -26.86 12.84
CA LEU A 25 -13.40 -26.27 11.58
C LEU A 25 -14.62 -25.89 10.73
N LEU A 26 -14.77 -24.60 10.43
CA LEU A 26 -15.69 -24.10 9.40
C LEU A 26 -15.07 -24.29 8.02
N ILE A 27 -15.79 -24.93 7.10
CA ILE A 27 -15.35 -25.08 5.70
C ILE A 27 -16.45 -24.54 4.78
N ILE A 28 -16.11 -23.58 3.93
CA ILE A 28 -17.00 -23.04 2.90
C ILE A 28 -16.35 -23.09 1.51
N GLU A 29 -17.17 -22.97 0.46
CA GLU A 29 -16.68 -22.74 -0.91
C GLU A 29 -16.61 -21.24 -1.17
N ALA A 30 -15.58 -20.81 -1.89
CA ALA A 30 -15.46 -19.45 -2.38
C ALA A 30 -16.66 -19.03 -3.25
N GLN A 31 -17.18 -17.83 -3.00
CA GLN A 31 -18.15 -17.15 -3.87
C GLN A 31 -17.48 -15.96 -4.60
N ARG A 32 -17.65 -15.89 -5.92
CA ARG A 32 -17.12 -14.80 -6.74
C ARG A 32 -17.96 -13.54 -6.54
N GLY A 33 -17.31 -12.37 -6.54
CA GLY A 33 -18.00 -11.08 -6.34
C GLY A 33 -18.38 -10.78 -4.87
N ILE A 34 -17.85 -11.56 -3.91
CA ILE A 34 -18.19 -11.47 -2.49
C ILE A 34 -16.94 -11.19 -1.66
N ASN A 35 -17.03 -10.26 -0.70
CA ASN A 35 -16.04 -10.05 0.36
C ASN A 35 -16.37 -10.94 1.56
N TYR A 36 -15.35 -11.32 2.32
CA TYR A 36 -15.49 -12.13 3.54
C TYR A 36 -15.22 -11.28 4.76
N GLU A 37 -16.24 -11.05 5.59
CA GLU A 37 -16.13 -10.28 6.82
C GLU A 37 -15.94 -11.22 8.02
N LEU A 38 -14.90 -10.98 8.81
CA LEU A 38 -14.78 -11.54 10.16
C LEU A 38 -15.46 -10.58 11.15
N PHE A 39 -16.41 -11.09 11.92
CA PHE A 39 -17.19 -10.29 12.87
C PHE A 39 -17.23 -10.93 14.25
N ASN A 40 -16.77 -10.22 15.26
CA ASN A 40 -16.89 -10.62 16.66
C ASN A 40 -18.23 -10.11 17.24
N THR A 41 -19.11 -11.05 17.55
CA THR A 41 -20.45 -10.82 18.12
C THR A 41 -20.44 -10.23 19.53
N LEU A 42 -19.33 -10.33 20.26
CA LEU A 42 -19.20 -9.75 21.61
C LEU A 42 -18.75 -8.28 21.54
N SER A 43 -17.71 -7.98 20.77
CA SER A 43 -17.19 -6.61 20.65
C SER A 43 -17.92 -5.77 19.61
N GLY A 44 -18.62 -6.41 18.67
CA GLY A 44 -19.19 -5.76 17.49
C GLY A 44 -18.15 -5.36 16.43
N MET A 45 -16.89 -5.76 16.60
CA MET A 45 -15.74 -5.42 15.74
C MET A 45 -15.10 -6.69 15.18
N ALA A 46 -14.16 -6.58 14.27
CA ALA A 46 -13.38 -7.72 13.80
C ALA A 46 -12.32 -8.15 14.82
N PRO A 47 -11.87 -9.42 14.81
CA PRO A 47 -10.59 -9.80 15.39
C PRO A 47 -9.47 -8.87 14.91
N GLN A 48 -8.62 -8.40 15.82
CA GLN A 48 -7.56 -7.46 15.44
C GLN A 48 -6.45 -8.15 14.66
N ASN A 49 -6.02 -9.32 15.14
CA ASN A 49 -4.97 -10.12 14.51
C ASN A 49 -5.49 -11.52 14.20
N ILE A 50 -5.02 -12.08 13.08
CA ILE A 50 -5.28 -13.44 12.62
C ILE A 50 -3.99 -14.00 12.01
N ILE A 51 -3.94 -15.30 11.77
CA ILE A 51 -2.96 -15.89 10.86
C ILE A 51 -3.71 -16.39 9.64
N THR A 52 -3.17 -16.15 8.46
CA THR A 52 -3.67 -16.73 7.22
C THR A 52 -2.63 -17.64 6.60
N LYS A 53 -3.06 -18.79 6.08
CA LYS A 53 -2.20 -19.73 5.36
C LYS A 53 -2.83 -20.10 4.04
N ARG A 54 -2.03 -20.21 2.99
CA ARG A 54 -2.46 -20.80 1.74
C ARG A 54 -2.05 -22.27 1.67
N ILE A 55 -2.98 -23.11 1.23
CA ILE A 55 -2.70 -24.48 0.77
C ILE A 55 -3.41 -24.66 -0.57
N ASP A 56 -2.66 -24.93 -1.63
CA ASP A 56 -3.16 -25.03 -3.01
C ASP A 56 -3.94 -23.76 -3.44
N GLN A 57 -5.27 -23.83 -3.52
CA GLN A 57 -6.16 -22.69 -3.82
C GLN A 57 -7.04 -22.29 -2.63
N ASP A 58 -6.80 -22.88 -1.46
CA ASP A 58 -7.61 -22.67 -0.26
C ASP A 58 -6.94 -21.64 0.66
N LEU A 59 -7.77 -20.76 1.23
CA LEU A 59 -7.37 -19.85 2.30
C LEU A 59 -7.76 -20.45 3.64
N LEU A 60 -6.77 -20.67 4.49
CA LEU A 60 -6.92 -21.09 5.87
C LEU A 60 -6.80 -19.86 6.77
N ILE A 61 -7.72 -19.69 7.72
CA ILE A 61 -7.72 -18.60 8.70
C ILE A 61 -7.68 -19.20 10.10
N ILE A 62 -6.82 -18.63 10.92
CA ILE A 62 -6.61 -19.04 12.31
C ILE A 62 -6.86 -17.83 13.21
N LEU A 63 -7.78 -18.02 14.15
CA LEU A 63 -8.25 -17.03 15.10
C LEU A 63 -7.57 -17.31 16.45
N ASP A 64 -6.29 -16.97 16.57
CA ASP A 64 -5.57 -16.98 17.85
C ASP A 64 -5.24 -15.54 18.26
N GLU A 65 -5.88 -15.09 19.34
CA GLU A 65 -5.78 -13.73 19.89
C GLU A 65 -4.48 -13.52 20.70
N SER A 66 -3.66 -14.56 20.89
CA SER A 66 -2.38 -14.51 21.59
C SER A 66 -1.21 -14.71 20.63
N GLU A 67 -0.84 -13.63 19.93
CA GLU A 67 0.41 -13.45 19.19
C GLU A 67 1.02 -14.72 18.57
N GLY A 68 0.61 -15.04 17.35
CA GLY A 68 1.53 -15.43 16.26
C GLY A 68 2.55 -16.55 16.49
N GLY A 69 2.45 -17.33 17.57
CA GLY A 69 3.55 -18.16 18.09
C GLY A 69 3.47 -19.63 17.69
N GLY A 70 2.69 -19.95 16.67
CA GLY A 70 2.59 -21.31 16.13
C GLY A 70 3.66 -21.57 15.08
N SER A 71 4.34 -22.72 15.16
CA SER A 71 5.16 -23.21 14.05
C SER A 71 4.29 -23.37 12.79
N PRO A 72 4.74 -22.94 11.59
CA PRO A 72 4.02 -23.10 10.32
C PRO A 72 3.58 -24.54 9.99
N GLU A 73 4.15 -25.52 10.70
CA GLU A 73 3.96 -26.96 10.50
C GLU A 73 2.82 -27.58 11.31
N GLU A 74 2.27 -26.90 12.32
CA GLU A 74 1.19 -27.43 13.19
C GLU A 74 0.10 -26.38 13.44
N ILE A 75 -0.52 -25.93 12.36
CA ILE A 75 -1.56 -24.91 12.40
C ILE A 75 -2.93 -25.59 12.14
N ILE A 76 -3.78 -25.64 13.15
CA ILE A 76 -5.18 -26.11 13.02
C ILE A 76 -6.05 -24.89 12.66
N PRO A 77 -6.61 -24.82 11.44
CA PRO A 77 -7.43 -23.69 11.05
C PRO A 77 -8.77 -23.68 11.78
N ASP A 78 -9.33 -22.49 11.96
CA ASP A 78 -10.71 -22.30 12.39
C ASP A 78 -11.66 -22.21 11.19
N ILE A 79 -11.17 -21.64 10.09
CA ILE A 79 -11.94 -21.42 8.86
C ILE A 79 -11.08 -21.85 7.66
N VAL A 80 -11.70 -22.57 6.72
CA VAL A 80 -11.17 -22.82 5.39
C VAL A 80 -12.16 -22.27 4.36
N ILE A 81 -11.68 -21.36 3.52
CA ILE A 81 -12.40 -20.91 2.32
C ILE A 81 -11.75 -21.60 1.13
N ARG A 82 -12.45 -22.60 0.59
CA ARG A 82 -11.94 -23.41 -0.53
C ARG A 82 -11.99 -22.64 -1.83
N ASP A 83 -10.98 -22.82 -2.68
CA ASP A 83 -10.85 -22.14 -3.98
C ASP A 83 -10.86 -20.60 -3.89
N TYR A 84 -10.36 -20.03 -2.78
CA TYR A 84 -10.27 -18.59 -2.57
C TYR A 84 -9.51 -17.88 -3.70
N TYR A 85 -8.33 -18.40 -4.05
CA TYR A 85 -7.42 -17.75 -5.01
C TYR A 85 -7.86 -17.92 -6.48
N GLY A 86 -8.73 -18.90 -6.78
CA GLY A 86 -9.23 -19.18 -8.13
C GLY A 86 -8.15 -19.70 -9.10
N GLU A 87 -8.48 -19.77 -10.40
CA GLU A 87 -7.55 -20.32 -11.41
C GLU A 87 -6.39 -19.37 -11.80
N ALA A 88 -6.59 -18.05 -11.65
CA ALA A 88 -5.67 -17.01 -12.15
C ALA A 88 -5.09 -16.14 -11.01
N ARG A 89 -4.54 -16.78 -9.97
CA ARG A 89 -3.90 -16.20 -8.79
C ARG A 89 -3.27 -14.81 -9.04
N GLY A 90 -4.00 -13.77 -8.71
CA GLY A 90 -3.45 -12.42 -8.47
C GLY A 90 -3.14 -11.68 -9.73
N GLU A 91 -3.48 -12.27 -10.88
CA GLU A 91 -3.18 -11.69 -12.16
C GLU A 91 -4.03 -10.43 -12.34
N GLU A 92 -3.35 -9.32 -12.61
CA GLU A 92 -3.95 -8.04 -12.91
C GLU A 92 -5.00 -8.19 -14.02
N GLY A 93 -6.22 -7.71 -13.77
CA GLY A 93 -7.34 -7.86 -14.71
C GLY A 93 -8.06 -9.21 -14.68
N SER A 94 -7.64 -10.16 -13.83
CA SER A 94 -8.39 -11.38 -13.56
C SER A 94 -9.66 -11.07 -12.75
N ASN A 95 -10.79 -11.51 -13.28
CA ASN A 95 -12.12 -11.46 -12.66
C ASN A 95 -12.51 -12.78 -11.98
N ASP A 96 -11.58 -13.75 -11.95
CA ASP A 96 -11.80 -15.08 -11.39
C ASP A 96 -11.43 -15.17 -9.90
N ALA A 97 -10.90 -14.11 -9.28
CA ALA A 97 -10.56 -14.13 -7.86
C ALA A 97 -11.75 -13.76 -6.95
N THR A 98 -11.76 -14.27 -5.72
CA THR A 98 -12.76 -13.84 -4.72
C THR A 98 -12.48 -12.43 -4.19
N GLY A 99 -13.43 -11.85 -3.48
CA GLY A 99 -13.24 -10.57 -2.81
C GLY A 99 -12.34 -10.67 -1.58
N VAL A 100 -12.13 -9.53 -0.94
CA VAL A 100 -11.16 -9.32 0.12
C VAL A 100 -11.64 -9.84 1.47
N LEU A 101 -10.70 -10.26 2.33
CA LEU A 101 -10.97 -10.56 3.73
C LEU A 101 -10.95 -9.24 4.53
N VAL A 102 -12.06 -8.92 5.19
CA VAL A 102 -12.32 -7.60 5.80
C VAL A 102 -12.93 -7.72 7.18
N GLY A 103 -13.07 -6.59 7.86
CA GLY A 103 -13.80 -6.49 9.11
C GLY A 103 -14.09 -5.05 9.52
N LEU A 104 -14.93 -4.87 10.55
CA LEU A 104 -15.20 -3.56 11.15
C LEU A 104 -14.12 -3.23 12.19
N HIS A 105 -13.44 -2.10 12.04
CA HIS A 105 -12.42 -1.62 12.97
C HIS A 105 -13.03 -0.71 14.06
N ASN A 106 -12.23 -0.36 15.06
CA ASN A 106 -12.68 0.37 16.26
C ASN A 106 -13.25 1.78 15.98
N ASN A 107 -12.93 2.36 14.83
CA ASN A 107 -13.41 3.65 14.37
C ASN A 107 -14.74 3.55 13.59
N GLY A 108 -15.33 2.36 13.48
CA GLY A 108 -16.61 2.12 12.82
C GLY A 108 -16.54 2.05 11.29
N LYS A 109 -15.33 1.96 10.72
CA LYS A 109 -15.10 1.79 9.28
C LYS A 109 -14.60 0.38 8.96
N TYR A 110 -14.76 -0.05 7.71
CA TYR A 110 -14.28 -1.36 7.26
C TYR A 110 -12.85 -1.28 6.75
N TYR A 111 -12.08 -2.33 7.04
CA TYR A 111 -10.69 -2.48 6.62
C TYR A 111 -10.42 -3.90 6.17
N ALA A 112 -9.41 -4.07 5.33
CA ALA A 112 -8.89 -5.38 4.98
C ALA A 112 -7.96 -5.93 6.08
N TYR A 113 -7.69 -7.22 6.01
CA TYR A 113 -6.55 -7.82 6.72
C TYR A 113 -5.30 -7.66 5.88
N VAL A 114 -4.25 -7.11 6.49
CA VAL A 114 -2.97 -6.76 5.86
C VAL A 114 -1.85 -7.48 6.59
N PRO A 115 -0.73 -7.81 5.92
CA PRO A 115 0.35 -8.55 6.54
C PRO A 115 1.02 -7.70 7.61
N GLU A 116 1.28 -8.29 8.78
CA GLU A 116 2.04 -7.61 9.84
C GLU A 116 3.49 -7.35 9.41
N SER A 117 4.02 -8.14 8.46
CA SER A 117 5.35 -7.93 7.88
C SER A 117 5.46 -6.67 7.02
N SER A 118 4.33 -6.06 6.63
CA SER A 118 4.25 -4.97 5.65
C SER A 118 4.76 -5.34 4.24
N ASP A 119 5.13 -6.60 3.99
CA ASP A 119 5.50 -7.06 2.64
C ASP A 119 4.21 -7.32 1.83
N PRO A 120 3.96 -6.60 0.72
CA PRO A 120 2.75 -6.78 -0.08
C PRO A 120 2.60 -8.20 -0.63
N ASN A 121 3.70 -8.97 -0.79
CA ASN A 121 3.65 -10.36 -1.22
C ASN A 121 3.11 -11.32 -0.15
N ASN A 122 3.07 -10.86 1.11
CA ASN A 122 2.53 -11.61 2.25
C ASN A 122 1.05 -11.29 2.50
N ALA A 123 0.41 -10.46 1.66
CA ALA A 123 -1.00 -10.15 1.82
C ALA A 123 -1.88 -11.39 1.57
N VAL A 124 -2.99 -11.51 2.32
CA VAL A 124 -3.99 -12.59 2.21
C VAL A 124 -4.32 -12.95 0.77
N SER A 125 -4.39 -11.92 -0.07
CA SER A 125 -4.79 -12.11 -1.44
C SER A 125 -3.78 -12.93 -2.25
N VAL A 126 -2.48 -12.79 -2.02
CA VAL A 126 -1.38 -13.29 -2.89
C VAL A 126 -0.46 -14.32 -2.30
N LEU A 127 -0.66 -14.70 -1.04
CA LEU A 127 0.16 -15.68 -0.36
C LEU A 127 0.68 -16.78 -1.28
N GLU A 128 1.98 -17.06 -1.19
CA GLU A 128 2.56 -18.21 -1.87
C GLU A 128 1.96 -19.51 -1.34
N ASP A 129 1.92 -20.54 -2.19
CA ASP A 129 1.45 -21.84 -1.74
C ASP A 129 2.32 -22.35 -0.57
N ASN A 130 1.66 -22.90 0.46
CA ASN A 130 2.23 -23.31 1.74
C ASN A 130 2.76 -22.17 2.64
N MET A 131 2.55 -20.91 2.29
CA MET A 131 2.95 -19.76 3.10
C MET A 131 1.90 -19.43 4.16
N ALA A 132 2.35 -19.16 5.38
CA ALA A 132 1.52 -18.75 6.52
C ALA A 132 2.04 -17.42 7.06
N GLU A 133 1.17 -16.41 7.13
CA GLU A 133 1.52 -15.05 7.48
C GLU A 133 0.56 -14.48 8.53
N PRO A 134 1.07 -13.84 9.59
CA PRO A 134 0.29 -13.01 10.48
C PRO A 134 -0.34 -11.83 9.72
N GLN A 135 -1.59 -11.51 10.03
CA GLN A 135 -2.30 -10.39 9.44
C GLN A 135 -3.03 -9.60 10.53
N ALA A 136 -2.99 -8.28 10.41
CA ALA A 136 -3.74 -7.36 11.24
C ALA A 136 -4.84 -6.69 10.42
N ILE A 137 -5.98 -6.39 11.04
CA ILE A 137 -6.99 -5.55 10.41
C ILE A 137 -6.48 -4.10 10.35
N GLY A 138 -6.48 -3.48 9.17
CA GLY A 138 -6.00 -2.09 9.07
C GLY A 138 -5.86 -1.59 7.64
N GLY A 139 -5.30 -0.38 7.51
CA GLY A 139 -4.92 0.21 6.24
C GLY A 139 -5.84 1.24 5.68
N ASN A 140 -6.01 1.19 4.36
CA ASN A 140 -6.99 2.01 3.68
C ASN A 140 -8.39 1.51 4.02
N GLU A 141 -9.27 2.47 4.27
CA GLU A 141 -10.69 2.20 4.46
C GLU A 141 -11.25 1.50 3.21
N VAL A 142 -11.89 0.36 3.45
CA VAL A 142 -12.70 -0.32 2.46
C VAL A 142 -14.09 0.28 2.52
N ALA A 143 -14.55 0.91 1.45
CA ALA A 143 -15.92 1.41 1.38
C ALA A 143 -16.91 0.26 1.64
N ASP A 144 -17.79 0.43 2.65
CA ASP A 144 -18.78 -0.59 3.03
C ASP A 144 -19.63 -0.98 1.83
N GLY A 145 -19.66 -2.27 1.49
CA GLY A 145 -20.38 -2.76 0.32
C GLY A 145 -19.73 -2.44 -1.03
N THR A 146 -18.42 -2.18 -1.11
CA THR A 146 -17.73 -2.21 -2.42
C THR A 146 -16.98 -3.53 -2.56
N PHE A 147 -17.34 -4.33 -3.56
CA PHE A 147 -16.51 -5.46 -3.97
C PHE A 147 -15.18 -4.89 -4.46
N MET A 148 -14.11 -5.23 -3.78
CA MET A 148 -12.77 -4.87 -4.20
C MET A 148 -12.08 -6.14 -4.68
N PRO A 149 -11.70 -6.23 -5.96
CA PRO A 149 -10.79 -7.28 -6.36
C PRO A 149 -9.44 -6.98 -5.70
N TRP A 150 -8.83 -7.97 -5.10
CA TRP A 150 -7.50 -7.89 -4.50
C TRP A 150 -6.38 -7.23 -5.30
N TRP A 151 -6.37 -7.26 -6.64
CA TRP A 151 -5.37 -6.52 -7.42
C TRP A 151 -5.51 -5.00 -7.22
N ALA A 152 -6.69 -4.51 -6.85
CA ALA A 152 -6.87 -3.13 -6.38
C ALA A 152 -6.28 -2.89 -4.98
N LEU A 153 -6.13 -3.95 -4.15
CA LEU A 153 -5.36 -3.89 -2.90
C LEU A 153 -3.85 -4.01 -3.14
N TYR A 154 -3.36 -4.59 -4.24
CA TYR A 154 -1.91 -4.63 -4.51
C TYR A 154 -1.31 -3.22 -4.65
N GLY A 155 -2.01 -2.32 -5.33
CA GLY A 155 -1.67 -0.90 -5.33
C GLY A 155 -1.85 -0.24 -3.96
N ALA A 156 -2.88 -0.64 -3.20
CA ALA A 156 -3.20 -0.04 -1.89
C ALA A 156 -2.34 -0.53 -0.71
N VAL A 157 -1.81 -1.76 -0.76
CA VAL A 157 -0.88 -2.31 0.24
C VAL A 157 0.53 -1.77 0.00
N ALA A 158 0.92 -1.51 -1.26
CA ALA A 158 2.09 -0.69 -1.56
C ALA A 158 1.93 0.77 -1.09
N LEU A 159 0.69 1.29 -1.05
CA LEU A 159 0.33 2.59 -0.48
C LEU A 159 0.28 2.65 1.06
N PHE A 160 0.51 1.57 1.80
CA PHE A 160 0.49 1.62 3.26
C PHE A 160 1.56 2.51 3.87
N VAL A 161 2.57 2.91 3.08
CA VAL A 161 3.53 3.92 3.52
C VAL A 161 3.10 5.35 3.20
N LEU A 162 2.02 5.57 2.44
CA LEU A 162 1.65 6.89 1.95
C LEU A 162 0.14 7.13 2.00
N THR A 163 -0.39 7.53 3.16
CA THR A 163 -1.43 8.58 3.25
C THR A 163 -1.59 9.06 4.71
N SER A 164 -0.71 10.00 5.07
CA SER A 164 -0.94 11.24 5.85
C SER A 164 -1.79 11.21 7.16
N ASP A 165 -1.09 11.60 8.23
CA ASP A 165 -1.54 12.49 9.32
C ASP A 165 -2.13 11.91 10.62
N HIS A 166 -1.27 11.36 11.49
CA HIS A 166 -1.12 11.89 12.86
C HIS A 166 0.12 11.32 13.55
N TRP A 167 1.00 12.22 14.00
CA TRP A 167 2.01 11.96 15.02
C TRP A 167 1.36 11.39 16.28
N ASP A 168 1.48 10.08 16.52
CA ASP A 168 1.61 9.54 17.88
C ASP A 168 2.63 8.42 17.89
N SER A 169 3.82 8.79 18.35
CA SER A 169 4.92 7.90 18.66
C SER A 169 4.51 7.01 19.85
N SER A 170 4.14 5.76 19.56
CA SER A 170 4.53 4.64 20.43
C SER A 170 4.41 3.28 19.74
N ASP A 171 5.59 2.71 19.53
CA ASP A 171 5.96 1.29 19.60
C ASP A 171 6.55 0.68 18.32
N GLU A 172 7.71 0.07 18.51
CA GLU A 172 8.78 -0.14 17.53
C GLU A 172 8.58 -1.40 16.68
N THR A 173 8.51 -1.23 15.37
CA THR A 173 9.40 -1.95 14.46
C THR A 173 10.11 -0.88 13.66
N VAL A 174 11.44 -0.87 13.65
CA VAL A 174 12.21 0.14 12.91
C VAL A 174 11.82 -0.01 11.45
N SER A 175 10.98 0.90 10.94
CA SER A 175 10.86 1.07 9.51
C SER A 175 12.26 1.45 9.04
N ASP A 176 12.85 0.67 8.15
CA ASP A 176 14.10 1.06 7.48
C ASP A 176 13.88 2.30 6.57
N ALA A 177 12.64 2.81 6.49
CA ALA A 177 12.29 4.11 5.93
C ALA A 177 13.16 5.23 6.52
N ASP A 178 14.06 5.73 5.69
CA ASP A 178 14.94 6.82 5.99
C ASP A 178 14.38 8.15 5.46
N THR A 179 14.55 9.21 6.24
CA THR A 179 14.33 10.57 5.76
C THR A 179 15.67 11.28 5.63
N ILE A 180 16.08 11.53 4.39
CA ILE A 180 17.28 12.29 4.06
C ILE A 180 16.87 13.74 3.84
N VAL A 181 17.36 14.64 4.69
CA VAL A 181 17.13 16.07 4.49
C VAL A 181 18.13 16.60 3.47
N TYR A 182 17.61 17.20 2.40
CA TYR A 182 18.41 17.80 1.34
C TYR A 182 19.32 18.90 1.90
N SER A 183 20.54 18.91 1.40
CA SER A 183 21.48 20.01 1.58
C SER A 183 22.38 20.12 0.35
N ALA A 184 22.83 21.34 0.04
CA ALA A 184 23.72 21.58 -1.10
C ALA A 184 25.06 20.82 -1.03
N THR A 185 25.40 20.25 0.12
CA THR A 185 26.62 19.45 0.34
C THR A 185 26.30 18.00 0.67
N LEU A 186 25.21 17.46 0.13
CA LEU A 186 24.84 16.08 0.35
C LEU A 186 25.98 15.12 -0.01
N ALA A 187 26.22 14.15 0.87
CA ALA A 187 27.16 13.05 0.63
C ALA A 187 26.47 11.95 -0.20
N ASP A 188 27.29 11.12 -0.86
CA ASP A 188 26.79 9.91 -1.51
C ASP A 188 26.10 9.04 -0.46
N THR A 189 24.79 8.86 -0.61
CA THR A 189 23.89 8.22 0.33
C THR A 189 23.01 7.24 -0.43
N ASP A 190 22.88 6.05 0.13
CA ASP A 190 21.98 5.02 -0.33
C ASP A 190 21.06 4.74 0.86
N ALA A 191 19.76 4.98 0.70
CA ALA A 191 18.77 4.83 1.78
C ALA A 191 18.39 3.35 2.00
N GLY A 192 18.81 2.45 1.10
CA GLY A 192 18.71 1.02 1.30
C GLY A 192 17.34 0.46 0.96
N THR A 193 16.67 -0.13 1.95
CA THR A 193 15.38 -0.81 1.78
C THR A 193 14.35 -0.10 2.61
N GLY A 194 13.12 0.00 2.13
CA GLY A 194 12.09 0.71 2.87
C GLY A 194 11.36 1.65 1.92
N TYR A 195 10.74 2.67 2.48
CA TYR A 195 10.17 3.76 1.71
C TYR A 195 10.88 5.03 2.13
N ASP A 196 11.78 5.48 1.28
CA ASP A 196 12.78 6.46 1.63
C ASP A 196 12.41 7.82 1.05
N THR A 197 12.60 8.85 1.86
CA THR A 197 12.15 10.21 1.57
C THR A 197 13.34 11.16 1.48
N LEU A 198 13.50 11.84 0.35
CA LEU A 198 14.32 13.04 0.24
C LEU A 198 13.47 14.27 0.58
N LYS A 199 13.68 14.86 1.77
CA LYS A 199 12.95 16.02 2.25
C LYS A 199 13.68 17.33 1.95
N LEU A 200 13.01 18.34 1.39
CA LEU A 200 13.52 19.70 1.30
C LEU A 200 13.35 20.43 2.64
N ASP A 201 14.34 21.23 3.06
CA ASP A 201 14.35 21.88 4.38
C ASP A 201 13.42 23.10 4.44
N ASP A 202 12.46 23.06 5.38
CA ASP A 202 11.36 24.00 5.65
C ASP A 202 11.74 25.47 5.96
N SER A 203 13.02 25.85 5.82
CA SER A 203 13.51 27.14 6.33
C SER A 203 13.60 28.24 5.28
N LYS A 204 13.67 27.91 3.97
CA LYS A 204 13.82 28.84 2.83
C LYS A 204 13.44 28.17 1.50
N GLU A 205 13.12 28.98 0.49
CA GLU A 205 13.04 28.54 -0.91
C GLU A 205 14.29 27.74 -1.34
N ILE A 206 14.05 26.53 -1.80
CA ILE A 206 15.02 25.62 -2.39
C ILE A 206 14.68 25.45 -3.87
N GLU A 207 15.67 25.74 -4.71
CA GLU A 207 15.66 25.37 -6.12
C GLU A 207 16.55 24.14 -6.28
N LEU A 208 15.93 22.98 -6.47
CA LEU A 208 16.57 21.69 -6.63
C LEU A 208 16.42 21.23 -8.08
N ASN A 209 17.55 21.12 -8.78
CA ASN A 209 17.64 20.34 -10.01
C ASN A 209 18.30 19.00 -9.69
N LEU A 210 17.57 17.90 -9.93
CA LEU A 210 17.99 16.55 -9.61
C LEU A 210 19.20 16.07 -10.40
N ASP A 211 19.57 16.65 -11.54
CA ASP A 211 20.84 16.37 -12.22
C ASP A 211 22.06 16.46 -11.27
N ASN A 212 21.96 17.30 -10.24
CA ASN A 212 23.03 17.55 -9.26
C ASN A 212 22.98 16.63 -8.03
N VAL A 213 21.93 15.83 -7.90
CA VAL A 213 21.59 15.04 -6.70
C VAL A 213 21.34 13.56 -7.02
N SER A 214 20.79 13.24 -8.20
CA SER A 214 20.36 11.90 -8.58
C SER A 214 21.50 10.89 -8.66
N SER A 215 22.73 11.35 -8.90
CA SER A 215 23.94 10.51 -8.81
C SER A 215 24.41 10.22 -7.38
N LYS A 216 23.96 11.00 -6.39
CA LYS A 216 24.42 10.94 -4.99
C LYS A 216 23.42 10.30 -4.04
N VAL A 217 22.13 10.32 -4.37
CA VAL A 217 21.08 9.73 -3.53
C VAL A 217 20.42 8.60 -4.29
N LYS A 218 20.32 7.42 -3.67
CA LYS A 218 19.80 6.19 -4.25
C LYS A 218 18.77 5.54 -3.33
N ASN A 219 17.88 4.74 -3.93
CA ASN A 219 16.74 4.07 -3.29
C ASN A 219 15.85 5.11 -2.61
N ILE A 220 15.19 5.97 -3.40
CA ILE A 220 14.26 7.00 -2.90
C ILE A 220 12.93 6.82 -3.60
N GLU A 221 11.85 6.77 -2.82
CA GLU A 221 10.49 6.63 -3.32
C GLU A 221 9.70 7.95 -3.22
N GLU A 222 10.11 8.88 -2.36
CA GLU A 222 9.48 10.21 -2.19
C GLU A 222 10.46 11.37 -2.23
N ILE A 223 10.07 12.44 -2.92
CA ILE A 223 10.58 13.79 -2.67
C ILE A 223 9.48 14.56 -1.95
N ASN A 224 9.77 15.05 -0.75
CA ASN A 224 8.84 15.81 0.06
C ASN A 224 9.26 17.30 0.09
N MET A 225 8.41 18.14 -0.49
CA MET A 225 8.54 19.61 -0.51
C MET A 225 7.51 20.27 0.41
N GLU A 226 6.70 19.50 1.14
CA GLU A 226 5.71 20.05 2.07
C GLU A 226 6.42 20.81 3.20
N ASP A 227 6.03 22.06 3.36
CA ASP A 227 6.50 22.88 4.44
C ASP A 227 5.36 23.73 5.05
N THR A 228 5.73 24.66 5.92
CA THR A 228 4.78 25.63 6.51
C THR A 228 5.03 27.05 6.01
N SER A 229 5.88 27.19 5.01
CA SER A 229 6.27 28.43 4.35
C SER A 229 5.12 28.95 3.47
N THR A 230 5.30 30.17 2.99
CA THR A 230 4.48 30.71 1.89
C THR A 230 5.29 30.94 0.63
N VAL A 231 6.56 30.51 0.66
CA VAL A 231 7.51 30.56 -0.43
C VAL A 231 7.77 29.11 -0.77
N GLY A 232 7.25 28.66 -1.91
CA GLY A 232 7.38 27.28 -2.32
C GLY A 232 8.72 26.99 -2.97
N ASP A 233 9.04 25.71 -2.98
CA ASP A 233 10.23 25.13 -3.56
C ASP A 233 10.05 24.87 -5.05
N LYS A 234 11.19 24.67 -5.72
CA LYS A 234 11.23 24.33 -7.13
C LYS A 234 12.00 23.05 -7.35
N LEU A 235 11.36 22.09 -7.98
CA LEU A 235 11.96 20.82 -8.35
C LEU A 235 12.02 20.70 -9.87
N THR A 236 13.23 20.59 -10.42
CA THR A 236 13.45 20.20 -11.81
C THR A 236 13.87 18.73 -11.84
N ILE A 237 13.16 17.93 -12.64
CA ILE A 237 13.35 16.48 -12.75
C ILE A 237 13.17 16.01 -14.19
N ASP A 238 14.04 15.10 -14.62
CA ASP A 238 13.89 14.36 -15.87
C ASP A 238 13.63 12.86 -15.64
N ALA A 239 13.41 12.10 -16.72
CA ALA A 239 13.16 10.67 -16.61
C ALA A 239 14.39 9.85 -16.18
N GLN A 240 15.60 10.34 -16.45
CA GLN A 240 16.84 9.68 -16.06
C GLN A 240 17.12 9.87 -14.57
N ASP A 241 16.80 11.04 -14.01
CA ASP A 241 16.91 11.31 -12.57
C ASP A 241 16.14 10.28 -11.74
N VAL A 242 14.92 9.95 -12.15
CA VAL A 242 14.11 8.94 -11.47
C VAL A 242 14.78 7.57 -11.58
N LEU A 243 15.17 7.13 -12.79
CA LEU A 243 15.89 5.86 -12.97
C LEU A 243 17.17 5.77 -12.13
N ASP A 244 17.83 6.90 -11.93
CA ASP A 244 19.07 6.97 -11.17
C ASP A 244 18.79 6.94 -9.67
N MET A 245 17.70 7.54 -9.19
CA MET A 245 17.40 7.67 -7.75
C MET A 245 16.56 6.54 -7.17
N THR A 246 15.63 5.98 -7.93
CA THR A 246 14.69 4.96 -7.45
C THR A 246 15.24 3.55 -7.61
N ASP A 247 14.54 2.57 -7.04
CA ASP A 247 14.84 1.14 -7.21
C ASP A 247 14.25 0.55 -8.52
N ALA A 248 14.09 -0.78 -8.55
CA ALA A 248 13.62 -1.51 -9.72
C ALA A 248 12.22 -1.11 -10.21
N ASP A 249 11.38 -0.51 -9.37
CA ASP A 249 10.01 -0.14 -9.72
C ASP A 249 9.95 1.15 -10.55
N ASN A 250 11.00 1.98 -10.52
CA ASN A 250 11.09 3.23 -11.28
C ASN A 250 9.88 4.16 -11.06
N LYS A 251 9.43 4.23 -9.80
CA LYS A 251 8.31 5.04 -9.33
C LYS A 251 8.81 6.04 -8.32
N LEU A 252 8.38 7.29 -8.46
CA LEU A 252 8.70 8.35 -7.50
C LEU A 252 7.46 9.21 -7.23
N PHE A 253 7.24 9.48 -5.95
CA PHE A 253 6.21 10.39 -5.46
C PHE A 253 6.82 11.76 -5.16
N ILE A 254 6.10 12.81 -5.50
CA ILE A 254 6.47 14.20 -5.22
C ILE A 254 5.32 14.81 -4.42
N LYS A 255 5.55 15.02 -3.13
CA LYS A 255 4.65 15.75 -2.25
C LYS A 255 5.03 17.22 -2.20
N GLY A 256 4.04 18.08 -2.13
CA GLY A 256 4.22 19.52 -2.06
C GLY A 256 2.89 20.23 -2.01
N ASP A 257 2.93 21.53 -1.78
CA ASP A 257 1.76 22.38 -1.66
C ASP A 257 1.56 23.28 -2.89
N ALA A 258 0.52 24.11 -2.83
CA ALA A 258 0.14 24.99 -3.94
C ALA A 258 1.14 26.10 -4.27
N SER A 259 2.13 26.34 -3.40
CA SER A 259 3.20 27.31 -3.62
C SER A 259 4.40 26.71 -4.34
N ASP A 260 4.52 25.38 -4.40
CA ASP A 260 5.62 24.68 -5.06
C ASP A 260 5.47 24.63 -6.59
N GLU A 261 6.61 24.45 -7.26
CA GLU A 261 6.73 24.30 -8.71
C GLU A 261 7.50 23.02 -9.06
N VAL A 262 6.93 22.21 -9.96
CA VAL A 262 7.62 21.05 -10.52
C VAL A 262 7.81 21.24 -12.03
N GLU A 263 9.06 21.30 -12.46
CA GLU A 263 9.46 21.30 -13.86
C GLU A 263 9.85 19.88 -14.29
N LEU A 264 9.01 19.29 -15.15
CA LEU A 264 9.25 18.04 -15.84
C LEU A 264 10.04 18.30 -17.12
N ASP A 265 11.35 18.06 -17.09
CA ASP A 265 12.20 18.18 -18.27
C ASP A 265 12.01 16.98 -19.19
N ASN A 266 11.60 17.26 -20.43
CA ASN A 266 11.41 16.26 -21.47
C ASN A 266 12.69 15.93 -22.26
N SER A 267 13.86 16.42 -21.85
CA SER A 267 15.13 16.24 -22.55
C SER A 267 15.63 14.78 -22.55
N ALA A 268 15.46 14.06 -21.45
CA ALA A 268 15.87 12.65 -21.29
C ALA A 268 14.73 11.62 -21.41
N GLY A 269 13.54 12.06 -21.83
CA GLY A 269 12.37 11.21 -21.98
C GLY A 269 11.11 12.05 -21.91
N LYS A 270 10.22 11.90 -22.88
CA LYS A 270 8.99 12.68 -22.88
C LYS A 270 8.04 12.16 -21.81
N TRP A 271 7.63 13.04 -20.91
CA TRP A 271 6.56 12.85 -19.95
C TRP A 271 5.19 13.03 -20.59
N GLU A 272 4.29 12.10 -20.29
CA GLU A 272 2.89 12.16 -20.69
C GLU A 272 2.01 12.06 -19.45
N LYS A 273 1.16 13.07 -19.26
CA LYS A 273 0.17 13.08 -18.18
C LYS A 273 -0.85 11.96 -18.40
N GLY A 274 -1.06 11.13 -17.39
CA GLY A 274 -2.01 10.02 -17.39
C GLY A 274 -3.16 10.20 -16.40
N MET A 275 -3.99 9.17 -16.26
CA MET A 275 -4.91 9.03 -15.14
C MET A 275 -4.15 8.41 -13.97
N SER A 276 -4.21 9.04 -12.80
CA SER A 276 -3.62 8.47 -11.58
C SER A 276 -4.50 7.36 -11.03
N ASP A 277 -3.87 6.29 -10.55
CA ASP A 277 -4.45 5.25 -9.70
C ASP A 277 -4.21 5.52 -8.20
N GLN A 278 -3.45 6.57 -7.87
CA GLN A 278 -3.19 7.04 -6.51
C GLN A 278 -4.07 8.26 -6.21
N ASP A 279 -4.88 8.18 -5.16
CA ASP A 279 -5.75 9.28 -4.72
C ASP A 279 -4.91 10.49 -4.27
N GLY A 280 -5.33 11.69 -4.63
CA GLY A 280 -4.57 12.92 -4.34
C GLY A 280 -3.33 13.15 -5.23
N TYR A 281 -3.06 12.32 -6.24
CA TYR A 281 -1.91 12.53 -7.15
C TYR A 281 -2.32 12.67 -8.61
N THR A 282 -1.50 13.39 -9.37
CA THR A 282 -1.47 13.37 -10.83
C THR A 282 -0.33 12.47 -11.30
N MET A 283 -0.63 11.50 -12.15
CA MET A 283 0.37 10.59 -12.73
C MET A 283 0.98 11.13 -14.03
N TYR A 284 2.28 10.97 -14.20
CA TYR A 284 3.02 11.18 -15.43
C TYR A 284 3.86 9.94 -15.76
N THR A 285 3.85 9.50 -17.01
CA THR A 285 4.65 8.37 -17.47
C THR A 285 5.65 8.83 -18.51
N SER A 286 6.90 8.37 -18.41
CA SER A 286 7.91 8.65 -19.43
C SER A 286 7.93 7.56 -20.51
N GLN A 287 8.47 7.89 -21.68
CA GLN A 287 8.72 6.90 -22.75
C GLN A 287 9.65 5.74 -22.32
N ASN A 288 10.42 5.93 -21.26
CA ASN A 288 11.35 4.94 -20.74
C ASN A 288 10.69 3.99 -19.71
N GLY A 289 9.39 4.14 -19.44
CA GLY A 289 8.64 3.26 -18.53
C GLY A 289 8.65 3.69 -17.07
N VAL A 290 9.19 4.89 -16.77
CA VAL A 290 9.20 5.50 -15.44
C VAL A 290 7.83 6.11 -15.15
N THR A 291 7.40 6.05 -13.88
CA THR A 291 6.16 6.70 -13.42
C THR A 291 6.43 7.71 -12.32
N LEU A 292 5.85 8.90 -12.45
CA LEU A 292 5.83 9.95 -11.43
C LEU A 292 4.42 10.18 -10.93
N TYR A 293 4.28 10.32 -9.62
CA TYR A 293 3.06 10.78 -8.97
C TYR A 293 3.34 12.13 -8.31
N ILE A 294 2.69 13.19 -8.80
CA ILE A 294 2.84 14.54 -8.24
C ILE A 294 1.56 14.90 -7.50
N ASP A 295 1.68 15.32 -6.25
CA ASP A 295 0.55 15.72 -5.42
C ASP A 295 -0.35 16.73 -6.17
N THR A 296 -1.65 16.53 -6.08
CA THR A 296 -2.66 17.43 -6.67
C THR A 296 -2.67 18.82 -6.05
N ASP A 297 -2.10 18.98 -4.85
CA ASP A 297 -1.91 20.28 -4.23
C ASP A 297 -0.80 21.09 -4.93
N VAL A 298 0.16 20.45 -5.59
CA VAL A 298 1.13 21.14 -6.47
C VAL A 298 0.45 21.58 -7.76
N THR A 299 0.07 22.85 -7.81
CA THR A 299 -0.70 23.39 -8.95
C THR A 299 0.16 23.90 -10.11
N ASN A 300 1.45 24.16 -9.88
CA ASN A 300 2.37 24.73 -10.88
C ASN A 300 3.30 23.66 -11.46
N ILE A 301 2.79 22.89 -12.42
CA ILE A 301 3.55 21.85 -13.11
C ILE A 301 3.90 22.32 -14.52
N ILE A 302 5.19 22.40 -14.82
CA ILE A 302 5.73 22.86 -16.11
C ILE A 302 6.28 21.66 -16.87
N LEU A 303 5.79 21.43 -18.10
CA LEU A 303 6.43 20.50 -19.03
C LEU A 303 7.38 21.29 -19.92
N SER A 304 8.67 21.23 -19.64
CA SER A 304 9.66 21.94 -20.45
C SER A 304 10.16 21.07 -21.59
N THR A 305 10.39 21.71 -22.73
CA THR A 305 11.11 21.11 -23.85
C THR A 305 12.29 22.01 -24.10
N THR A 306 13.51 21.49 -23.94
CA THR A 306 14.70 22.21 -24.38
C THR A 306 14.55 22.51 -25.88
N ILE A 307 14.36 23.80 -26.21
CA ILE A 307 14.68 24.32 -27.53
C ILE A 307 16.20 24.36 -27.57
N VAL A 308 16.80 23.53 -28.43
CA VAL A 308 18.22 23.53 -28.78
C VAL A 308 18.71 24.95 -29.09
#